data_AF-A0A226MYQ7-F1
#
_entry.id   AF-A0A226MYQ7-F1
#
_cell.length_a   1.000
_cell.length_b   1.000
_cell.length_c   1.000
_cell.angle_alpha   90.00
_cell.angle_beta   90.00
_cell.angle_gamma   90.00
#
_symmetry.space_group_name_H-M   'P 1'
#
loop_
_entity.id
_entity.type
_entity.pdbx_description
1 polymer ?
#
loop_
_entity_poly.entity_id
_entity_poly.type
_entity_poly.pdbx_seq_one_letter_code
_entity_poly.pdbx_strand_id
1 'polypeptide(L)'
;MNRYRAAAETAQSELAALSVKYDCAQSELLELRTRMISKETSFKELKSEAENYKENNARQASLLLSLQTRVQETEEELSVLVASIKQAEQTAQEALRENWELKEKLHEQNATLNKYLNECEESKAESYKTSRKYEELLTQLSEFLDTDIKEKENPQEYLMSKVCEMCKENLALKAQVAALQEDIDGHEMESKASRETIMRLVSEVSKEQKKAAGYFQDVEKLSKFLLSSYCRSLHCLHKCVIKQMLF
;
A
#
# COMPACT_ATOMS: atom_id res chain seq x y z
N MET A 1 -41.27 -144.35 85.84
CA MET A 1 -40.05 -144.08 85.04
C MET A 1 -40.33 -143.34 83.72
N ASN A 2 -41.41 -143.63 82.97
CA ASN A 2 -41.64 -143.01 81.64
C ASN A 2 -41.99 -141.51 81.63
N ARG A 3 -42.66 -140.96 82.65
CA ARG A 3 -43.07 -139.54 82.69
C ARG A 3 -41.91 -138.56 82.86
N TYR A 4 -40.91 -138.90 83.66
CA TYR A 4 -39.72 -138.07 83.86
C TYR A 4 -38.81 -138.03 82.62
N ARG A 5 -38.74 -139.14 81.88
CA ARG A 5 -38.02 -139.23 80.61
C ARG A 5 -38.64 -138.34 79.54
N ALA A 6 -39.95 -138.42 79.36
CA ALA A 6 -40.68 -137.59 78.39
C ALA A 6 -40.59 -136.09 78.72
N ALA A 7 -40.64 -135.71 80.00
CA ALA A 7 -40.45 -134.34 80.43
C ALA A 7 -39.01 -133.83 80.18
N ALA A 8 -38.00 -134.67 80.40
CA ALA A 8 -36.60 -134.34 80.10
C ALA A 8 -36.34 -134.22 78.58
N GLU A 9 -36.90 -135.12 77.77
CA GLU A 9 -36.82 -135.06 76.30
C GLU A 9 -37.54 -133.82 75.75
N THR A 10 -38.70 -133.44 76.32
CA THR A 10 -39.42 -132.21 75.97
C THR A 10 -38.59 -130.97 76.34
N ALA A 11 -38.05 -130.91 77.55
CA ALA A 11 -37.19 -129.80 77.98
C ALA A 11 -35.91 -129.68 77.13
N GLN A 12 -35.33 -130.80 76.70
CA GLN A 12 -34.16 -130.81 75.81
C GLN A 12 -34.52 -130.33 74.40
N SER A 13 -35.68 -130.71 73.88
CA SER A 13 -36.19 -130.22 72.59
C SER A 13 -36.51 -128.73 72.63
N GLU A 14 -37.14 -128.25 73.71
CA GLU A 14 -37.41 -126.83 73.93
C GLU A 14 -36.12 -126.01 74.07
N LEU A 15 -35.13 -126.54 74.81
CA LEU A 15 -33.81 -125.92 74.93
C LEU A 15 -33.12 -125.82 73.56
N ALA A 16 -33.13 -126.88 72.76
CA ALA A 16 -32.56 -126.86 71.41
C ALA A 16 -33.27 -125.86 70.49
N ALA A 17 -34.61 -125.79 70.54
CA ALA A 17 -35.39 -124.82 69.77
C ALA A 17 -35.10 -123.37 70.20
N LEU A 18 -34.93 -123.13 71.50
CA LEU A 18 -34.53 -121.82 72.03
C LEU A 18 -33.09 -121.46 71.63
N SER A 19 -32.15 -122.41 71.64
CA SER A 19 -30.79 -122.20 71.17
C SER A 19 -30.75 -121.79 69.70
N VAL A 20 -31.47 -122.49 68.81
CA VAL A 20 -31.54 -122.11 67.39
C VAL A 20 -32.14 -120.72 67.21
N LYS A 21 -33.21 -120.37 67.94
CA LYS A 21 -33.81 -119.02 67.89
C LYS A 21 -32.84 -117.95 68.38
N TYR A 22 -32.09 -118.24 69.45
CA TYR A 22 -31.08 -117.34 69.98
C TYR A 22 -29.96 -117.10 68.96
N ASP A 23 -29.45 -118.16 68.33
CA ASP A 23 -28.40 -118.07 67.30
C ASP A 23 -28.89 -117.31 66.06
N CYS A 24 -30.11 -117.55 65.60
CA CYS A 24 -30.73 -116.80 64.51
C CYS A 24 -30.85 -115.31 64.85
N ALA A 25 -31.39 -114.97 66.03
CA ALA A 25 -31.52 -113.58 66.46
C ALA A 25 -30.15 -112.90 66.63
N GLN A 26 -29.14 -113.63 67.11
CA GLN A 26 -27.78 -113.13 67.24
C GLN A 26 -27.16 -112.83 65.86
N SER A 27 -27.38 -113.69 64.87
CA SER A 27 -26.94 -113.49 63.48
C SER A 27 -27.60 -112.26 62.85
N GLU A 28 -28.93 -112.13 62.98
CA GLU A 28 -29.68 -110.97 62.48
C GLU A 28 -29.20 -109.66 63.14
N LEU A 29 -28.95 -109.67 64.45
CA LEU A 29 -28.40 -108.51 65.16
C LEU A 29 -27.02 -108.11 64.63
N LEU A 30 -26.16 -109.08 64.32
CA LEU A 30 -24.83 -108.83 63.77
C LEU A 30 -24.90 -108.28 62.33
N GLU A 31 -25.81 -108.81 61.52
CA GLU A 31 -26.07 -108.31 60.17
C GLU A 31 -26.59 -106.86 60.19
N LEU A 32 -27.59 -106.58 61.04
CA LEU A 32 -28.14 -105.24 61.22
C LEU A 32 -27.08 -104.25 61.70
N ARG A 33 -26.21 -104.64 62.65
CA ARG A 33 -25.09 -103.80 63.09
C ARG A 33 -24.12 -103.50 61.95
N THR A 34 -23.77 -104.51 61.15
CA THR A 34 -22.86 -104.32 60.00
C THR A 34 -23.47 -103.39 58.96
N ARG A 35 -24.77 -103.55 58.67
CA ARG A 35 -25.52 -102.68 57.76
C ARG A 35 -25.67 -101.25 58.29
N MET A 36 -25.85 -101.10 59.60
CA MET A 36 -25.90 -99.78 60.24
C MET A 36 -24.55 -99.07 60.11
N ILE A 37 -23.44 -99.79 60.35
CA ILE A 37 -22.09 -99.23 60.19
C ILE A 37 -21.83 -98.81 58.73
N SER A 38 -22.22 -99.62 57.75
CA SER A 38 -22.03 -99.26 56.33
C SER A 38 -22.89 -98.07 55.89
N LYS A 39 -24.09 -97.92 56.46
CA LYS A 39 -24.93 -96.73 56.24
C LYS A 39 -24.33 -95.50 56.91
N GLU A 40 -23.81 -95.61 58.12
CA GLU A 40 -23.13 -94.54 58.84
C GLU A 40 -21.90 -94.03 58.05
N THR A 41 -21.09 -94.93 57.47
CA THR A 41 -19.96 -94.52 56.62
C THR A 41 -20.44 -93.81 55.36
N SER A 42 -21.45 -94.35 54.65
CA SER A 42 -22.00 -93.70 53.45
C SER A 42 -22.62 -92.32 53.75
N PHE A 43 -23.23 -92.16 54.93
CA PHE A 43 -23.80 -90.89 55.36
C PHE A 43 -22.70 -89.84 55.61
N LYS A 44 -21.58 -90.23 56.21
CA LYS A 44 -20.43 -89.33 56.43
C LYS A 44 -19.81 -88.88 55.11
N GLU A 45 -19.67 -89.78 54.14
CA GLU A 45 -19.17 -89.46 52.79
C GLU A 45 -20.10 -88.46 52.09
N LEU A 46 -21.40 -88.75 52.03
CA LEU A 46 -22.40 -87.85 51.44
C LEU A 46 -22.42 -86.48 52.13
N LYS A 47 -22.24 -86.44 53.46
CA LYS A 47 -22.13 -85.18 54.21
C LYS A 47 -20.89 -84.39 53.79
N SER A 48 -19.72 -85.03 53.66
CA SER A 48 -18.52 -84.34 53.20
C SER A 48 -18.66 -83.81 51.78
N GLU A 49 -19.31 -84.56 50.89
CA GLU A 49 -19.54 -84.14 49.51
C GLU A 49 -20.50 -82.95 49.45
N ALA A 50 -21.57 -82.95 50.27
CA ALA A 50 -22.48 -81.81 50.37
C ALA A 50 -21.78 -80.52 50.84
N GLU A 51 -20.88 -80.61 51.81
CA GLU A 51 -20.09 -79.44 52.25
C GLU A 51 -19.10 -78.98 51.18
N ASN A 52 -18.45 -79.92 50.46
CA ASN A 52 -17.58 -79.58 49.33
C ASN A 52 -18.34 -78.83 48.22
N TYR A 53 -19.55 -79.28 47.88
CA TYR A 53 -20.41 -78.61 46.92
C TYR A 53 -20.79 -77.20 47.38
N LYS A 54 -21.13 -77.04 48.66
CA LYS A 54 -21.48 -75.74 49.23
C LYS A 54 -20.31 -74.76 49.20
N GLU A 55 -19.11 -75.20 49.56
CA GLU A 55 -17.90 -74.38 49.48
C GLU A 55 -17.57 -74.01 48.03
N ASN A 56 -17.64 -74.98 47.11
CA ASN A 56 -17.39 -74.72 45.69
C ASN A 56 -18.41 -73.73 45.11
N ASN A 57 -19.69 -73.88 45.44
CA ASN A 57 -20.74 -72.94 45.02
C ASN A 57 -20.49 -71.53 45.57
N ALA A 58 -20.06 -71.41 46.84
CA ALA A 58 -19.70 -70.11 47.42
C ALA A 58 -18.50 -69.46 46.70
N ARG A 59 -17.46 -70.24 46.37
CA ARG A 59 -16.31 -69.74 45.60
C ARG A 59 -16.72 -69.29 44.19
N GLN A 60 -17.55 -70.06 43.51
CA GLN A 60 -18.07 -69.70 42.18
C GLN A 60 -18.94 -68.44 42.22
N ALA A 61 -19.82 -68.31 43.24
CA ALA A 61 -20.64 -67.12 43.43
C ALA A 61 -19.79 -65.86 43.65
N SER A 62 -18.74 -65.95 44.48
CA SER A 62 -17.80 -64.83 44.70
C SER A 62 -17.05 -64.44 43.43
N LEU A 63 -16.62 -65.43 42.63
CA LEU A 63 -15.97 -65.18 41.34
C LEU A 63 -16.93 -64.49 40.36
N LEU A 64 -18.17 -64.97 40.27
CA LEU A 64 -19.19 -64.40 39.39
C LEU A 64 -19.46 -62.94 39.77
N LEU A 65 -19.60 -62.63 41.06
CA LEU A 65 -19.78 -61.27 41.55
C LEU A 65 -18.60 -60.37 41.16
N SER A 66 -17.36 -60.83 41.38
CA SER A 66 -16.16 -60.07 41.02
C SER A 66 -16.09 -59.80 39.50
N LEU A 67 -16.46 -60.77 38.67
CA LEU A 67 -16.51 -60.58 37.23
C LEU A 67 -17.60 -59.59 36.81
N GLN A 68 -18.78 -59.63 37.43
CA GLN A 68 -19.85 -58.67 37.18
C GLN A 68 -19.43 -57.25 37.55
N THR A 69 -18.81 -57.07 38.72
CA THR A 69 -18.28 -55.76 39.14
C THR A 69 -17.26 -55.24 38.13
N ARG A 70 -16.31 -56.07 37.69
CA ARG A 70 -15.31 -55.65 36.70
C ARG A 70 -15.93 -55.28 35.34
N VAL A 71 -16.97 -56.01 34.90
CA VAL A 71 -17.69 -55.65 33.67
C VAL A 71 -18.33 -54.27 33.82
N GLN A 72 -19.02 -54.01 34.93
CA GLN A 72 -19.64 -52.71 35.18
C GLN A 72 -18.60 -51.58 35.21
N GLU A 73 -17.48 -51.77 35.92
CA GLU A 73 -16.39 -50.78 35.96
C GLU A 73 -15.87 -50.46 34.55
N THR A 74 -15.64 -51.50 33.72
CA THR A 74 -15.19 -51.28 32.33
C THR A 74 -16.24 -50.60 31.45
N GLU A 75 -17.54 -50.87 31.67
CA GLU A 75 -18.62 -50.21 30.94
C GLU A 75 -18.71 -48.71 31.31
N GLU A 76 -18.52 -48.38 32.58
CA GLU A 76 -18.45 -47.01 33.07
C GLU A 76 -17.23 -46.27 32.48
N GLU A 77 -16.05 -46.89 32.48
CA GLU A 77 -14.84 -46.35 31.85
C GLU A 77 -15.02 -46.09 30.34
N LEU A 78 -15.66 -47.04 29.63
CA LEU A 78 -15.98 -46.88 28.20
C LEU A 78 -16.95 -45.72 27.96
N SER A 79 -17.96 -45.55 28.82
CA SER A 79 -18.90 -44.44 28.72
C SER A 79 -18.20 -43.08 28.84
N VAL A 80 -17.28 -42.95 29.81
CA VAL A 80 -16.46 -41.74 29.99
C VAL A 80 -15.55 -41.52 28.78
N LEU A 81 -14.91 -42.57 28.27
CA LEU A 81 -14.04 -42.48 27.10
C LEU A 81 -14.80 -42.02 25.85
N VAL A 82 -16.01 -42.55 25.61
CA VAL A 82 -16.86 -42.13 24.50
C VAL A 82 -17.26 -40.66 24.62
N ALA A 83 -17.60 -40.18 25.82
CA ALA A 83 -17.90 -38.77 26.05
C ALA A 83 -16.67 -37.88 25.75
N SER A 84 -15.49 -38.30 26.20
CA SER A 84 -14.22 -37.61 25.95
C SER A 84 -13.88 -37.55 24.46
N ILE A 85 -14.04 -38.64 23.73
CA ILE A 85 -13.83 -38.69 22.26
C ILE A 85 -14.76 -37.70 21.57
N LYS A 86 -16.07 -37.71 21.90
CA LYS A 86 -17.03 -36.77 21.30
C LYS A 86 -16.67 -35.32 21.55
N GLN A 87 -16.21 -34.99 22.76
CA GLN A 87 -15.77 -33.65 23.09
C GLN A 87 -14.53 -33.25 22.27
N ALA A 88 -13.54 -34.14 22.17
CA ALA A 88 -12.34 -33.89 21.38
C ALA A 88 -12.66 -33.73 19.88
N GLU A 89 -13.58 -34.52 19.33
CA GLU A 89 -14.06 -34.39 17.96
C GLU A 89 -14.74 -33.04 17.71
N GLN A 90 -15.58 -32.57 18.63
CA GLN A 90 -16.22 -31.25 18.54
C GLN A 90 -15.18 -30.13 18.53
N THR A 91 -14.23 -30.14 19.47
CA THR A 91 -13.15 -29.15 19.51
C THR A 91 -12.28 -29.19 18.25
N ALA A 92 -11.99 -30.37 17.70
CA ALA A 92 -11.26 -30.50 16.45
C ALA A 92 -12.04 -29.91 15.26
N GLN A 93 -13.35 -30.15 15.18
CA GLN A 93 -14.20 -29.57 14.15
C GLN A 93 -14.27 -28.04 14.22
N GLU A 94 -14.39 -27.47 15.42
CA GLU A 94 -14.36 -26.02 15.63
C GLU A 94 -13.03 -25.41 15.19
N ALA A 95 -11.91 -26.02 15.60
CA ALA A 95 -10.58 -25.56 15.20
C ALA A 95 -10.36 -25.65 13.67
N LEU A 96 -10.88 -26.69 13.01
CA LEU A 96 -10.81 -26.80 11.54
C LEU A 96 -11.63 -25.70 10.86
N ARG A 97 -12.83 -25.38 11.36
CA ARG A 97 -13.65 -24.29 10.85
C ARG A 97 -12.94 -22.94 10.99
N GLU A 98 -12.39 -22.64 12.17
CA GLU A 98 -11.61 -21.42 12.40
C GLU A 98 -10.39 -21.34 11.49
N ASN A 99 -9.68 -22.45 11.28
CA ASN A 99 -8.54 -22.49 10.36
C ASN A 99 -8.95 -22.15 8.91
N TRP A 100 -10.11 -22.63 8.48
CA TRP A 100 -10.66 -22.30 7.16
C TRP A 100 -11.02 -20.82 7.04
N GLU A 101 -11.70 -20.25 8.03
CA GLU A 101 -12.04 -18.81 8.03
C GLU A 101 -10.80 -17.92 8.03
N LEU A 102 -9.75 -18.30 8.77
CA LEU A 102 -8.48 -17.57 8.79
C LEU A 102 -7.76 -17.65 7.44
N LYS A 103 -7.79 -18.80 6.76
CA LYS A 103 -7.24 -18.94 5.40
C LYS A 103 -7.96 -18.06 4.39
N GLU A 104 -9.28 -17.96 4.47
CA GLU A 104 -10.06 -17.09 3.59
C GLU A 104 -9.72 -15.61 3.81
N LYS A 105 -9.66 -15.18 5.09
CA LYS A 105 -9.25 -13.81 5.43
C LYS A 105 -7.83 -13.49 4.96
N LEU A 106 -6.91 -14.45 5.09
CA LEU A 106 -5.53 -14.30 4.59
C LEU A 106 -5.52 -14.12 3.08
N HIS A 107 -6.32 -14.90 2.35
CA HIS A 107 -6.44 -14.78 0.89
C HIS A 107 -7.00 -13.40 0.49
N GLU A 108 -8.06 -12.92 1.15
CA GLU A 108 -8.65 -11.59 0.90
C GLU A 108 -7.67 -10.45 1.20
N GLN A 109 -6.95 -10.53 2.33
CA GLN A 109 -5.92 -9.55 2.68
C GLN A 109 -4.78 -9.55 1.66
N ASN A 110 -4.34 -10.72 1.20
CA ASN A 110 -3.30 -10.83 0.18
C ASN A 110 -3.74 -10.25 -1.16
N ALA A 111 -4.99 -10.48 -1.57
CA ALA A 111 -5.57 -9.86 -2.76
C ALA A 111 -5.60 -8.32 -2.64
N THR A 112 -5.99 -7.81 -1.47
CA THR A 112 -6.01 -6.38 -1.18
C THR A 112 -4.59 -5.77 -1.21
N LEU A 113 -3.61 -6.45 -0.63
CA LEU A 113 -2.21 -6.02 -0.66
C LEU A 113 -1.66 -5.97 -2.09
N ASN A 114 -1.92 -6.99 -2.89
CA ASN A 114 -1.50 -7.01 -4.29
C ASN A 114 -2.13 -5.87 -5.10
N LYS A 115 -3.39 -5.53 -4.82
CA LYS A 115 -4.05 -4.36 -5.43
C LYS A 115 -3.32 -3.06 -5.08
N TYR A 116 -3.04 -2.81 -3.80
CA TYR A 116 -2.30 -1.62 -3.38
C TYR A 116 -0.86 -1.57 -3.93
N LEU A 117 -0.22 -2.72 -4.06
CA LEU A 117 1.11 -2.83 -4.66
C LEU A 117 1.07 -2.38 -6.13
N ASN A 118 0.12 -2.89 -6.90
CA ASN A 118 -0.07 -2.50 -8.30
C ASN A 118 -0.39 -1.00 -8.43
N GLU A 119 -1.31 -0.47 -7.61
CA GLU A 119 -1.63 0.97 -7.61
C GLU A 119 -0.40 1.85 -7.29
N CYS A 120 0.45 1.40 -6.36
CA CYS A 120 1.70 2.08 -6.02
C CYS A 120 2.71 2.04 -7.17
N GLU A 121 2.85 0.90 -7.85
CA GLU A 121 3.71 0.75 -9.02
C GLU A 121 3.24 1.63 -10.19
N GLU A 122 1.94 1.66 -10.47
CA GLU A 122 1.33 2.52 -11.48
C GLU A 122 1.54 4.01 -11.15
N SER A 123 1.32 4.41 -9.89
CA SER A 123 1.55 5.78 -9.44
C SER A 123 3.01 6.19 -9.59
N LYS A 124 3.96 5.32 -9.24
CA LYS A 124 5.40 5.58 -9.45
C LYS A 124 5.72 5.71 -10.93
N ALA A 125 5.19 4.82 -11.77
CA ALA A 125 5.41 4.86 -13.22
C ALA A 125 4.91 6.18 -13.83
N GLU A 126 3.71 6.64 -13.46
CA GLU A 126 3.18 7.92 -13.95
C GLU A 126 3.96 9.12 -13.37
N SER A 127 4.44 9.04 -12.13
CA SER A 127 5.33 10.06 -11.54
C SER A 127 6.64 10.16 -12.32
N TYR A 128 7.29 9.04 -12.65
CA TYR A 128 8.52 9.04 -13.47
C TYR A 128 8.29 9.61 -14.86
N LYS A 129 7.18 9.22 -15.50
CA LYS A 129 6.79 9.75 -16.81
C LYS A 129 6.51 11.26 -16.76
N THR A 130 5.90 11.75 -15.69
CA THR A 130 5.66 13.18 -15.48
C THR A 130 6.95 13.95 -15.21
N SER A 131 7.85 13.41 -14.37
CA SER A 131 9.20 13.99 -14.13
C SER A 131 9.97 14.13 -15.44
N ARG A 132 9.99 13.08 -16.26
CA ARG A 132 10.67 13.10 -17.55
C ARG A 132 10.10 14.16 -18.50
N LYS A 133 8.77 14.26 -18.62
CA LYS A 133 8.13 15.32 -19.43
C LYS A 133 8.48 16.71 -18.91
N TYR A 134 8.55 16.87 -17.60
CA TYR A 134 8.91 18.13 -16.96
C TYR A 134 10.37 18.52 -17.25
N GLU A 135 11.31 17.57 -17.14
CA GLU A 135 12.71 17.75 -17.51
C GLU A 135 12.89 18.08 -19.01
N GLU A 136 12.14 17.40 -19.89
CA GLU A 136 12.10 17.69 -21.33
C GLU A 136 11.62 19.12 -21.60
N LEU A 137 10.55 19.57 -20.91
CA LEU A 137 10.05 20.94 -21.03
C LEU A 137 11.04 21.99 -20.53
N LEU A 138 11.72 21.74 -19.42
CA LEU A 138 12.78 22.62 -18.92
C LEU A 138 13.92 22.74 -19.93
N THR A 139 14.32 21.62 -20.54
CA THR A 139 15.37 21.60 -21.57
C THR A 139 14.95 22.40 -22.80
N GLN A 140 13.73 22.21 -23.31
CA GLN A 140 13.19 22.97 -24.45
C GLN A 140 13.13 24.48 -24.17
N LEU A 141 12.72 24.89 -22.96
CA LEU A 141 12.72 26.30 -22.56
C LEU A 141 14.13 26.86 -22.46
N SER A 142 15.07 26.09 -21.92
CA SER A 142 16.48 26.45 -21.84
C SER A 142 17.07 26.72 -23.22
N GLU A 143 16.81 25.81 -24.17
CA GLU A 143 17.23 25.94 -25.57
C GLU A 143 16.59 27.15 -26.24
N PHE A 144 15.29 27.40 -26.03
CA PHE A 144 14.59 28.56 -26.57
C PHE A 144 15.14 29.89 -26.06
N LEU A 145 15.55 29.93 -24.79
CA LEU A 145 16.11 31.12 -24.15
C LEU A 145 17.63 31.24 -24.33
N ASP A 146 18.27 30.29 -25.01
CA ASP A 146 19.73 30.20 -25.16
C ASP A 146 20.46 30.31 -23.81
N THR A 147 19.97 29.54 -22.83
CA THR A 147 20.53 29.50 -21.48
C THR A 147 20.96 28.08 -21.13
N ASP A 148 22.00 27.93 -20.31
CA ASP A 148 22.41 26.63 -19.76
C ASP A 148 21.87 26.48 -18.33
N ILE A 149 21.08 25.42 -18.13
CA ILE A 149 20.47 25.07 -16.83
C ILE A 149 21.17 23.91 -16.11
N LYS A 150 22.17 23.25 -16.72
CA LYS A 150 22.77 22.01 -16.19
C LYS A 150 23.39 22.16 -14.81
N GLU A 151 23.97 23.33 -14.51
CA GLU A 151 24.62 23.63 -13.23
C GLU A 151 23.73 24.45 -12.29
N LYS A 152 22.44 24.64 -12.62
CA LYS A 152 21.53 25.45 -11.81
C LYS A 152 20.84 24.57 -10.77
N GLU A 153 20.95 24.96 -9.50
CA GLU A 153 20.32 24.25 -8.38
C GLU A 153 18.79 24.25 -8.48
N ASN A 154 18.21 25.33 -8.99
CA ASN A 154 16.79 25.42 -9.34
C ASN A 154 16.61 25.95 -10.78
N PRO A 155 16.64 25.06 -11.79
CA PRO A 155 16.51 25.43 -13.21
C PRO A 155 15.23 26.22 -13.51
N GLN A 156 14.11 25.85 -12.87
CA GLN A 156 12.80 26.46 -13.10
C GLN A 156 12.79 27.93 -12.66
N GLU A 157 13.23 28.21 -11.44
CA GLU A 157 13.30 29.59 -10.91
C GLU A 157 14.27 30.44 -11.73
N TYR A 158 15.41 29.87 -12.13
CA TYR A 158 16.38 30.55 -12.98
C TYR A 158 15.77 30.95 -14.35
N LEU A 159 15.14 30.00 -15.05
CA LEU A 159 14.47 30.27 -16.33
C LEU A 159 13.36 31.32 -16.17
N MET A 160 12.56 31.22 -15.09
CA MET A 160 11.50 32.19 -14.79
C MET A 160 12.05 33.61 -14.59
N SER A 161 13.15 33.74 -13.85
CA SER A 161 13.84 35.02 -13.67
C SER A 161 14.32 35.58 -15.01
N LYS A 162 14.91 34.72 -15.85
CA LYS A 162 15.42 35.15 -17.16
C LYS A 162 14.30 35.64 -18.09
N VAL A 163 13.17 34.94 -18.12
CA VAL A 163 11.97 35.38 -18.86
C VAL A 163 11.51 36.75 -18.35
N CYS A 164 11.45 36.94 -17.02
CA CYS A 164 11.06 38.22 -16.43
C CYS A 164 12.03 39.37 -16.81
N GLU A 165 13.33 39.11 -16.82
CA GLU A 165 14.35 40.07 -17.25
C GLU A 165 14.16 40.45 -18.73
N MET A 166 14.03 39.46 -19.62
CA MET A 166 13.79 39.70 -21.04
C MET A 166 12.50 40.49 -21.28
N CYS A 167 11.42 40.23 -20.53
CA CYS A 167 10.20 41.02 -20.62
C CYS A 167 10.43 42.50 -20.22
N LYS A 168 11.21 42.76 -19.17
CA LYS A 168 11.56 44.13 -18.74
C LYS A 168 12.42 44.84 -19.80
N GLU A 169 13.42 44.16 -20.34
CA GLU A 169 14.27 44.69 -21.41
C GLU A 169 13.45 45.00 -22.67
N ASN A 170 12.55 44.11 -23.06
CA ASN A 170 11.67 44.33 -24.22
C ASN A 170 10.77 45.56 -24.04
N LEU A 171 10.21 45.76 -22.83
CA LEU A 171 9.44 46.95 -22.51
C LEU A 171 10.30 48.23 -22.58
N ALA A 172 11.52 48.18 -22.06
CA ALA A 172 12.44 49.31 -22.13
C ALA A 172 12.85 49.65 -23.57
N LEU A 173 13.15 48.65 -24.39
CA LEU A 173 13.47 48.82 -25.81
C LEU A 173 12.29 49.41 -26.59
N LYS A 174 11.06 48.94 -26.33
CA LYS A 174 9.86 49.54 -26.93
C LYS A 174 9.70 51.01 -26.57
N ALA A 175 9.96 51.38 -25.32
CA ALA A 175 9.93 52.77 -24.88
C ALA A 175 11.01 53.61 -25.58
N GLN A 176 12.23 53.07 -25.74
CA GLN A 176 13.30 53.75 -26.49
C GLN A 176 12.94 53.93 -27.97
N VAL A 177 12.35 52.91 -28.61
CA VAL A 177 11.88 53.01 -30.00
C VAL A 177 10.81 54.09 -30.14
N ALA A 178 9.88 54.17 -29.19
CA ALA A 178 8.86 55.23 -29.19
C ALA A 178 9.50 56.63 -29.03
N ALA A 179 10.44 56.80 -28.11
CA ALA A 179 11.14 58.06 -27.92
C ALA A 179 11.96 58.49 -29.16
N LEU A 180 12.69 57.56 -29.78
CA LEU A 180 13.43 57.82 -31.01
C LEU A 180 12.50 58.18 -32.17
N GLN A 181 11.30 57.57 -32.23
CA GLN A 181 10.30 57.94 -33.23
C GLN A 181 9.81 59.38 -33.03
N GLU A 182 9.56 59.80 -31.79
CA GLU A 182 9.19 61.18 -31.46
C GLU A 182 10.30 62.18 -31.82
N ASP A 183 11.57 61.84 -31.55
CA ASP A 183 12.73 62.66 -31.91
C ASP A 183 12.88 62.81 -33.44
N ILE A 184 12.67 61.72 -34.20
CA ILE A 184 12.70 61.74 -35.67
C ILE A 184 11.59 62.65 -36.21
N ASP A 185 10.36 62.49 -35.70
CA ASP A 185 9.23 63.32 -36.11
C ASP A 185 9.48 64.81 -35.79
N GLY A 186 10.07 65.09 -34.62
CA GLY A 186 10.50 66.43 -34.22
C GLY A 186 11.56 67.03 -35.15
N HIS A 187 12.62 66.28 -35.45
CA HIS A 187 13.67 66.71 -36.39
C HIS A 187 13.13 66.90 -37.81
N GLU A 188 12.19 66.07 -38.26
CA GLU A 188 11.54 66.25 -39.55
C GLU A 188 10.78 67.58 -39.62
N MET A 189 10.04 67.92 -38.55
CA MET A 189 9.31 69.18 -38.43
C MET A 189 10.25 70.40 -38.37
N GLU A 190 11.35 70.32 -37.60
CA GLU A 190 12.35 71.38 -37.53
C GLU A 190 13.08 71.60 -38.87
N SER A 191 13.42 70.50 -39.58
CA SER A 191 14.03 70.55 -40.90
C SER A 191 13.10 71.18 -41.94
N LYS A 192 11.78 70.87 -41.89
CA LYS A 192 10.76 71.55 -42.71
C LYS A 192 10.71 73.05 -42.43
N ALA A 193 10.62 73.45 -41.16
CA ALA A 193 10.59 74.87 -40.76
C ALA A 193 11.89 75.63 -41.14
N SER A 194 13.05 74.98 -40.98
CA SER A 194 14.35 75.51 -41.36
C SER A 194 14.45 75.72 -42.87
N ARG A 195 13.99 74.74 -43.66
CA ARG A 195 13.93 74.84 -45.12
C ARG A 195 13.07 76.02 -45.57
N GLU A 196 11.89 76.20 -44.97
CA GLU A 196 11.02 77.35 -45.24
C GLU A 196 11.69 78.68 -44.91
N THR A 197 12.41 78.75 -43.78
CA THR A 197 13.14 79.95 -43.37
C THR A 197 14.30 80.27 -44.31
N ILE A 198 15.07 79.28 -44.73
CA ILE A 198 16.12 79.44 -45.75
C ILE A 198 15.50 79.94 -47.06
N MET A 199 14.39 79.34 -47.52
CA MET A 199 13.69 79.80 -48.73
C MET A 199 13.26 81.27 -48.64
N ARG A 200 12.78 81.71 -47.46
CA ARG A 200 12.42 83.10 -47.18
C ARG A 200 13.62 84.04 -47.26
N LEU A 201 14.71 83.71 -46.56
CA LEU A 201 15.96 84.50 -46.56
C LEU A 201 16.60 84.57 -47.95
N VAL A 202 16.65 83.46 -48.69
CA VAL A 202 17.14 83.44 -50.09
C VAL A 202 16.32 84.38 -50.97
N SER A 203 15.00 84.43 -50.77
CA SER A 203 14.12 85.35 -51.47
C SER A 203 14.39 86.82 -51.10
N GLU A 204 14.66 87.11 -49.82
CA GLU A 204 15.02 88.46 -49.35
C GLU A 204 16.39 88.92 -49.85
N VAL A 205 17.43 88.08 -49.76
CA VAL A 205 18.76 88.35 -50.31
C VAL A 205 18.68 88.60 -51.81
N SER A 206 17.90 87.81 -52.55
CA SER A 206 17.70 88.02 -53.99
C SER A 206 17.05 89.39 -54.30
N LYS A 207 16.16 89.88 -53.44
CA LYS A 207 15.57 91.23 -53.57
C LYS A 207 16.59 92.32 -53.27
N GLU A 208 17.35 92.19 -52.19
CA GLU A 208 18.39 93.17 -51.83
C GLU A 208 19.54 93.20 -52.85
N GLN A 209 19.95 92.05 -53.38
CA GLN A 209 20.96 91.99 -54.44
C GLN A 209 20.49 92.69 -55.71
N LYS A 210 19.20 92.60 -56.07
CA LYS A 210 18.60 93.39 -57.16
C LYS A 210 18.62 94.89 -56.87
N LYS A 211 18.28 95.31 -55.64
CA LYS A 211 18.35 96.73 -55.24
C LYS A 211 19.77 97.26 -55.26
N ALA A 212 20.73 96.51 -54.71
CA ALA A 212 22.15 96.86 -54.70
C ALA A 212 22.73 96.95 -56.11
N ALA A 213 22.37 96.03 -57.02
CA ALA A 213 22.71 96.13 -58.43
C ALA A 213 22.12 97.40 -59.07
N GLY A 214 20.89 97.78 -58.70
CA GLY A 214 20.29 99.06 -59.07
C GLY A 214 21.10 100.26 -58.57
N TYR A 215 21.47 100.30 -57.29
CA TYR A 215 22.32 101.34 -56.73
C TYR A 215 23.69 101.43 -57.42
N PHE A 216 24.33 100.30 -57.72
CA PHE A 216 25.59 100.26 -58.46
C PHE A 216 25.46 100.89 -59.85
N GLN A 217 24.38 100.58 -60.59
CA GLN A 217 24.12 101.19 -61.89
C GLN A 217 23.91 102.70 -61.79
N ASP A 218 23.24 103.17 -60.74
CA ASP A 218 23.00 104.61 -60.54
C ASP A 218 24.27 105.36 -60.13
N VAL A 219 25.12 104.77 -59.28
CA VAL A 219 26.47 105.29 -58.97
C VAL A 219 27.35 105.33 -60.22
N GLU A 220 27.29 104.31 -61.07
CA GLU A 220 28.05 104.28 -62.34
C GLU A 220 27.59 105.38 -63.30
N LYS A 221 26.27 105.63 -63.41
CA LYS A 221 25.72 106.77 -64.17
C LYS A 221 26.19 108.12 -63.61
N LEU A 222 26.12 108.31 -62.30
CA LEU A 222 26.58 109.53 -61.62
C LEU A 222 28.07 109.75 -61.84
N SER A 223 28.88 108.69 -61.75
CA SER A 223 30.32 108.74 -62.02
C SER A 223 30.61 109.16 -63.47
N LYS A 224 29.90 108.60 -64.46
CA LYS A 224 29.96 109.04 -65.87
C LYS A 224 29.53 110.50 -66.03
N PHE A 225 28.49 110.94 -65.32
CA PHE A 225 28.00 112.33 -65.36
C PHE A 225 29.04 113.32 -64.80
N LEU A 226 29.66 112.97 -63.66
CA LEU A 226 30.72 113.73 -63.02
C LEU A 226 31.98 113.78 -63.89
N LEU A 227 32.43 112.66 -64.47
CA LEU A 227 33.52 112.62 -65.46
C LEU A 227 33.23 113.53 -66.66
N SER A 228 32.00 113.51 -67.19
CA SER A 228 31.62 114.40 -68.29
C SER A 228 31.62 115.88 -67.88
N SER A 229 31.23 116.18 -66.63
CA SER A 229 31.20 117.53 -66.07
C SER A 229 32.61 118.04 -65.77
N TYR A 230 33.49 117.19 -65.26
CA TYR A 230 34.90 117.47 -65.00
C TYR A 230 35.68 117.69 -66.31
N CYS A 231 35.40 116.90 -67.35
CA CYS A 231 35.95 117.17 -68.69
C CYS A 231 35.47 118.51 -69.26
N ARG A 232 34.19 118.88 -69.06
CA ARG A 232 33.65 120.17 -69.51
C ARG A 232 34.26 121.36 -68.74
N SER A 233 34.46 121.23 -67.42
CA SER A 233 35.10 122.27 -66.62
C SER A 233 36.58 122.42 -66.93
N LEU A 234 37.32 121.32 -67.15
CA LEU A 234 38.71 121.37 -67.66
C LEU A 234 38.79 122.04 -69.04
N HIS A 235 37.83 121.75 -69.93
CA HIS A 235 37.78 122.38 -71.26
C HIS A 235 37.45 123.89 -71.18
N CYS A 236 36.63 124.31 -70.21
CA CYS A 236 36.39 125.73 -69.91
C CYS A 236 37.60 126.43 -69.29
N LEU A 237 38.32 125.77 -68.36
CA LEU A 237 39.57 126.28 -67.78
C LEU A 237 40.68 126.41 -68.83
N HIS A 238 40.83 125.42 -69.72
CA HIS A 238 41.79 125.47 -70.83
C HIS A 238 41.47 126.63 -71.79
N LYS A 239 40.19 126.87 -72.10
CA LYS A 239 39.76 128.05 -72.88
C LYS A 239 40.00 129.38 -72.15
N CYS A 240 39.94 129.42 -70.82
CA CYS A 240 40.14 130.64 -70.04
C CYS A 240 41.63 131.00 -69.92
N VAL A 241 42.51 130.00 -69.73
CA VAL A 241 43.97 130.18 -69.67
C VAL A 241 44.54 130.59 -71.03
N ILE A 242 44.05 129.99 -72.14
CA ILE A 242 44.47 130.39 -73.49
C ILE A 242 44.05 131.84 -73.82
N LYS A 243 42.93 132.32 -73.26
CA LYS A 243 42.46 133.70 -73.49
C LYS A 243 43.22 134.76 -72.68
N GLN A 244 43.91 134.38 -71.60
CA GLN A 244 44.67 135.29 -70.74
C GLN A 244 46.15 135.43 -71.11
N MET A 245 46.70 134.59 -71.99
CA MET A 245 48.09 134.70 -72.45
C MET A 245 48.26 135.43 -73.80
N LEU A 246 47.20 135.97 -74.39
CA LEU A 246 47.21 136.60 -75.72
C LEU A 246 46.95 138.12 -75.73
N PHE A 247 47.04 138.80 -74.58
CA PHE A 247 47.01 140.27 -74.49
C PHE A 247 47.95 140.78 -73.39
#